data_AF-A0A124HVA6-F1
#
_entry.id   AF-A0A124HVA6-F1
#
_cell.length_a   1.000
_cell.length_b   1.000
_cell.length_c   1.000
_cell.angle_alpha   90.00
_cell.angle_beta   90.00
_cell.angle_gamma   90.00
#
_symmetry.space_group_name_H-M   'P 1'
#
loop_
_entity.id
_entity.type
_entity.pdbx_description
1 polymer ?
#
loop_
_entity_poly.entity_id
_entity_poly.type
_entity_poly.pdbx_seq_one_letter_code
_entity_poly.pdbx_strand_id
1 'polypeptide(L)'
;MGEELGIDEKEVELGDQLAERSKDHLVGGREVRQVEKYFLARIPAAAVDPARASQPDNIREHRWWPLAELNTTADTVYPLGLADLVTGVLEHGAPVRPVVLAG
;
A
#
# COMPACT_ATOMS: atom_id res chain seq x y z
N MET A 1 -6.88 7.40 -3.87
CA MET A 1 -7.50 6.06 -3.76
C MET A 1 -8.70 5.90 -4.70
N GLY A 2 -9.43 6.98 -5.01
CA GLY A 2 -10.50 6.96 -6.01
C GLY A 2 -10.06 6.59 -7.43
N GLU A 3 -8.87 7.02 -7.87
CA GLU A 3 -8.40 6.76 -9.25
C GLU A 3 -8.26 5.27 -9.58
N GLU A 4 -7.72 4.49 -8.64
CA GLU A 4 -7.37 3.08 -8.84
C GLU A 4 -8.43 2.11 -8.27
N LEU A 5 -9.09 2.47 -7.17
CA LEU A 5 -10.01 1.59 -6.43
C LEU A 5 -11.46 2.10 -6.39
N GLY A 6 -11.73 3.29 -6.96
CA GLY A 6 -13.07 3.89 -7.00
C GLY A 6 -13.62 4.31 -5.64
N ILE A 7 -12.77 4.40 -4.62
CA ILE A 7 -13.16 4.82 -3.26
C ILE A 7 -13.35 6.34 -3.21
N ASP A 8 -14.50 6.77 -2.71
CA ASP A 8 -14.80 8.17 -2.41
C ASP A 8 -13.90 8.68 -1.26
N GLU A 9 -13.29 9.84 -1.43
CA GLU A 9 -12.33 10.40 -0.47
C GLU A 9 -12.92 10.55 0.95
N LYS A 10 -14.23 10.78 1.08
CA LYS A 10 -14.90 10.90 2.38
C LYS A 10 -14.92 9.59 3.19
N GLU A 11 -14.75 8.45 2.52
CA GLU A 11 -14.73 7.12 3.14
C GLU A 11 -13.32 6.72 3.61
N VAL A 12 -12.31 7.56 3.33
CA VAL A 12 -10.91 7.32 3.67
C VAL A 12 -10.54 8.08 4.94
N GLU A 13 -10.35 7.35 6.03
CA GLU A 13 -9.69 7.87 7.21
C GLU A 13 -8.18 7.60 7.11
N LEU A 14 -7.40 8.62 6.76
CA LEU A 14 -5.95 8.53 6.68
C LEU A 14 -5.31 8.70 8.06
N GLY A 15 -4.54 7.70 8.48
CA GLY A 15 -3.79 7.68 9.73
C GLY A 15 -2.28 7.89 9.54
N ASP A 16 -1.50 7.36 10.49
CA ASP A 16 -0.06 7.57 10.57
C ASP A 16 0.72 7.03 9.36
N GLN A 17 1.85 7.68 9.05
CA GLN A 17 2.84 7.13 8.13
C GLN A 17 3.54 5.95 8.80
N LEU A 18 3.37 4.76 8.25
CA LEU A 18 3.95 3.53 8.78
C LEU A 18 5.39 3.33 8.30
N ALA A 19 5.66 3.68 7.04
CA ALA A 19 6.92 3.38 6.40
C ALA A 19 7.28 4.36 5.27
N GLU A 20 8.52 4.30 4.84
CA GLU A 20 9.01 4.92 3.63
C GLU A 20 10.03 4.04 2.91
N ARG A 21 10.18 4.25 1.61
CA ARG A 21 11.13 3.54 0.76
C ARG A 21 11.67 4.50 -0.28
N SER A 22 12.95 4.38 -0.62
CA SER A 22 13.57 5.15 -1.71
C SER A 22 14.23 4.21 -2.70
N LYS A 23 14.07 4.48 -4.00
CA LYS A 23 14.71 3.73 -5.07
C LYS A 23 15.14 4.65 -6.20
N ASP A 24 16.39 4.51 -6.62
CA ASP A 24 16.91 5.14 -7.83
C ASP A 24 16.67 4.23 -9.03
N HIS A 25 16.07 4.77 -10.10
CA HIS A 25 15.82 4.04 -11.34
C HIS A 25 15.72 4.99 -12.54
N LEU A 26 15.66 4.44 -13.75
CA LEU A 26 15.52 5.23 -14.97
C LEU A 26 14.05 5.33 -15.40
N VAL A 27 13.58 6.54 -15.67
CA VAL A 27 12.29 6.81 -16.31
C VAL A 27 12.54 7.54 -17.62
N GLY A 28 12.23 6.91 -18.75
CA GLY A 28 12.52 7.47 -20.07
C GLY A 28 14.01 7.80 -20.27
N GLY A 29 14.91 7.02 -19.66
CA GLY A 29 16.37 7.23 -19.70
C GLY A 29 16.92 8.30 -18.77
N ARG A 30 16.08 8.93 -17.91
CA ARG A 30 16.52 9.90 -16.90
C ARG A 30 16.60 9.25 -15.54
N GLU A 31 17.66 9.54 -14.79
CA GLU A 31 17.76 9.14 -13.39
C GLU A 31 16.66 9.82 -12.56
N VAL A 32 15.90 8.99 -11.86
CA VAL A 32 14.83 9.38 -10.96
C VAL A 32 15.05 8.70 -9.63
N ARG A 33 15.05 9.51 -8.57
CA ARG A 33 14.90 9.02 -7.20
C ARG A 33 13.44 9.04 -6.82
N GLN A 34 12.83 7.87 -6.73
CA GLN A 34 11.46 7.72 -6.25
C GLN A 34 11.46 7.53 -4.74
N VAL A 35 10.63 8.32 -4.06
CA VAL A 35 10.38 8.22 -2.62
C VAL A 35 8.92 7.82 -2.43
N GLU A 36 8.71 6.66 -1.83
CA GLU A 36 7.41 6.10 -1.52
C GLU A 36 7.16 6.24 -0.02
N LYS A 37 5.92 6.60 0.35
CA LYS A 37 5.47 6.70 1.75
C LYS A 37 4.21 5.86 1.90
N TYR A 38 4.18 5.05 2.95
CA TYR A 38 3.07 4.14 3.22
C TYR A 38 2.32 4.63 4.47
N PHE A 39 1.01 4.76 4.34
CA PHE A 39 0.12 5.25 5.39
C PHE A 39 -0.90 4.19 5.76
N LEU A 40 -1.31 4.16 7.03
CA LEU A 40 -2.47 3.39 7.44
C LEU A 40 -3.74 4.11 7.00
N ALA A 41 -4.52 3.51 6.10
CA ALA A 41 -5.85 4.02 5.75
C ALA A 41 -6.92 3.08 6.30
N ARG A 42 -7.96 3.63 6.93
CA ARG A 42 -9.16 2.86 7.32
C ARG A 42 -10.27 3.21 6.34
N ILE A 43 -10.86 2.16 5.77
CA ILE A 43 -11.98 2.26 4.84
C ILE A 43 -13.00 1.16 5.14
N PRO A 44 -14.30 1.37 4.89
CA PRO A 44 -15.24 0.27 4.79
C PRO A 44 -14.85 -0.64 3.63
N ALA A 45 -14.84 -1.96 3.83
CA ALA A 45 -14.49 -2.90 2.76
C ALA A 45 -15.42 -2.77 1.53
N ALA A 46 -16.68 -2.41 1.75
CA ALA A 46 -17.68 -2.18 0.71
C ALA A 46 -17.49 -0.86 -0.08
N ALA A 47 -16.58 0.02 0.34
CA ALA A 47 -16.29 1.27 -0.38
C ALA A 47 -15.39 1.05 -1.61
N VAL A 48 -14.77 -0.13 -1.75
CA VAL A 48 -14.00 -0.51 -2.94
C VAL A 48 -14.94 -0.81 -4.09
N ASP A 49 -14.92 0.01 -5.14
CA ASP A 49 -15.75 -0.13 -6.33
C ASP A 49 -14.94 0.17 -7.59
N PRO A 50 -14.20 -0.80 -8.15
CA PRO A 50 -13.35 -0.58 -9.31
C PRO A 50 -14.11 -0.11 -10.56
N ALA A 51 -15.43 -0.30 -10.63
CA ALA A 51 -16.24 0.23 -11.74
C ALA A 51 -16.32 1.76 -11.74
N ARG A 52 -15.98 2.40 -10.60
CA ARG A 52 -15.88 3.85 -10.44
C ARG A 52 -14.45 4.38 -10.50
N ALA A 53 -13.46 3.50 -10.65
CA ALA A 53 -12.08 3.88 -10.81
C ALA A 53 -11.90 4.66 -12.12
N SER A 54 -11.19 5.78 -12.08
CA SER A 54 -10.92 6.59 -13.28
C SER A 54 -9.70 6.08 -14.07
N GLN A 55 -8.83 5.27 -13.46
CA GLN A 55 -7.58 4.77 -14.05
C GLN A 55 -7.23 3.33 -13.64
N PRO A 56 -8.10 2.31 -13.85
CA PRO A 56 -7.85 0.93 -13.40
C PRO A 56 -6.89 0.13 -14.31
N ASP A 57 -6.33 0.75 -15.35
CA ASP A 57 -5.80 0.08 -16.56
C ASP A 57 -4.68 -0.95 -16.30
N ASN A 58 -4.05 -0.94 -15.13
CA ASN A 58 -2.98 -1.86 -14.75
C ASN A 58 -3.38 -2.85 -13.63
N ILE A 59 -4.62 -2.81 -13.15
CA ILE A 59 -5.13 -3.67 -12.08
C ILE A 59 -5.87 -4.85 -12.69
N ARG A 60 -5.32 -6.06 -12.50
CA ARG A 60 -5.98 -7.31 -12.93
C ARG A 60 -7.05 -7.77 -11.94
N GLU A 61 -6.76 -7.60 -10.65
CA GLU A 61 -7.62 -8.04 -9.56
C GLU A 61 -7.34 -7.23 -8.30
N HIS A 62 -8.30 -7.24 -7.39
CA HIS A 62 -8.14 -6.78 -6.02
C HIS A 62 -8.72 -7.84 -5.08
N ARG A 63 -8.09 -8.04 -3.93
CA ARG A 63 -8.58 -8.94 -2.89
C ARG A 63 -8.17 -8.44 -1.51
N TRP A 64 -8.97 -8.78 -0.51
CA TRP A 64 -8.59 -8.63 0.89
C TRP A 64 -7.81 -9.87 1.32
N TRP A 65 -6.66 -9.66 1.95
CA TRP A 65 -5.78 -10.74 2.41
C TRP A 65 -5.94 -10.97 3.91
N PRO A 66 -6.17 -12.21 4.35
CA PRO A 66 -5.85 -12.61 5.72
C PRO A 66 -4.34 -12.43 5.96
N LEU A 67 -3.96 -11.92 7.14
CA LEU A 67 -2.55 -11.70 7.47
C LEU A 67 -1.70 -12.98 7.34
N ALA A 68 -2.25 -14.12 7.77
CA ALA A 68 -1.57 -15.41 7.65
C ALA A 68 -1.25 -15.76 6.19
N GLU A 69 -2.19 -15.53 5.27
CA GLU A 69 -1.98 -15.78 3.84
C GLU A 69 -0.92 -14.84 3.25
N LEU A 70 -0.94 -13.56 3.64
CA LEU A 70 0.05 -12.58 3.21
C LEU A 70 1.47 -12.98 3.65
N ASN A 71 1.61 -13.56 4.85
CA ASN A 71 2.90 -14.02 5.38
C ASN A 71 3.42 -15.30 4.70
N THR A 72 2.54 -16.14 4.15
CA THR A 72 2.93 -17.45 3.60
C THR A 72 2.81 -17.56 2.09
N THR A 73 2.37 -16.52 1.40
CA THR A 73 2.17 -16.57 -0.04
C THR A 73 3.48 -16.73 -0.81
N ALA A 74 3.39 -17.43 -1.94
CA ALA A 74 4.47 -17.50 -2.93
C ALA A 74 4.41 -16.32 -3.92
N ASP A 75 3.35 -15.52 -3.89
CA ASP A 75 3.23 -14.33 -4.73
C ASP A 75 4.24 -13.26 -4.32
N THR A 76 4.80 -12.56 -5.29
CA THR A 76 5.68 -11.41 -5.01
C THR A 76 4.83 -10.23 -4.53
N VAL A 77 4.99 -9.87 -3.25
CA VAL A 77 4.32 -8.72 -2.65
C VAL A 77 5.31 -7.57 -2.51
N TYR A 78 4.93 -6.40 -3.03
CA TYR A 78 5.65 -5.15 -2.81
C TYR A 78 4.85 -4.20 -1.91
N PRO A 79 5.52 -3.39 -1.06
CA PRO A 79 6.96 -3.41 -0.83
C PRO A 79 7.44 -4.68 -0.11
N LEU A 80 8.73 -5.01 -0.28
CA LEU A 80 9.34 -6.07 0.51
C LEU A 80 9.28 -5.69 2.00
N GLY A 81 8.89 -6.65 2.85
CA GLY A 81 8.67 -6.41 4.28
C GLY A 81 7.29 -5.86 4.64
N LEU A 82 6.35 -5.76 3.69
CA LEU A 82 4.98 -5.32 3.97
C LEU A 82 4.29 -6.21 5.00
N ALA A 83 4.43 -7.53 4.89
CA ALA A 83 3.75 -8.47 5.79
C ALA A 83 4.24 -8.35 7.25
N ASP A 84 5.56 -8.19 7.44
CA ASP A 84 6.17 -7.93 8.75
C ASP A 84 5.73 -6.57 9.32
N LEU A 85 5.68 -5.53 8.48
CA LEU A 85 5.21 -4.20 8.88
C LEU A 85 3.76 -4.24 9.37
N VAL A 86 2.87 -4.89 8.61
CA VAL A 86 1.46 -5.03 8.98
C VAL A 86 1.31 -5.84 10.27
N THR A 87 2.07 -6.93 10.42
CA THR A 87 2.08 -7.74 11.65
C THR A 87 2.48 -6.89 12.85
N GLY A 88 3.59 -6.14 12.76
CA GLY A 88 4.05 -5.26 13.84
C GLY A 88 3.04 -4.18 14.20
N VAL A 89 2.35 -3.59 13.22
CA VAL A 89 1.30 -2.58 13.44
C VAL A 89 0.08 -3.16 14.14
N LEU A 90 -0.32 -4.39 13.80
CA LEU A 90 -1.45 -5.05 14.44
C LEU A 90 -1.15 -5.45 15.90
N GLU A 91 0.10 -5.81 16.20
CA GLU A 91 0.51 -6.21 17.55
C GLU A 91 0.83 -5.03 18.47
N HIS A 92 1.47 -3.99 17.93
CA HIS A 92 2.07 -2.91 18.72
C HIS A 92 1.53 -1.52 18.40
N GLY A 93 0.68 -1.38 17.38
CA GLY A 93 0.22 -0.11 16.86
C GLY A 93 1.21 0.53 15.86
N ALA A 94 0.86 1.72 15.39
CA ALA A 94 1.72 2.45 14.45
C ALA A 94 3.10 2.76 15.06
N PRO A 95 4.19 2.66 14.27
CA PRO A 95 5.52 2.96 14.78
C PRO A 95 5.66 4.45 15.07
N VAL A 96 6.45 4.80 16.09
CA VAL A 96 6.69 6.21 16.48
C VAL A 96 7.40 7.01 15.36
N ARG A 97 8.14 6.32 14.49
CA ARG A 97 8.75 6.89 13.28
C ARG A 97 8.55 5.91 12.12
N PRO A 98 8.40 6.41 10.88
CA PRO A 98 8.27 5.54 9.71
C PRO A 98 9.45 4.55 9.62
N VAL A 99 9.13 3.28 9.39
CA VAL A 99 10.12 2.25 9.10
C VAL A 99 10.69 2.46 7.71
N VAL A 100 12.01 2.34 7.55
CA VAL A 100 12.65 2.40 6.23
C VAL A 100 12.66 1.00 5.63
N LEU A 101 11.91 0.81 4.53
CA LEU A 101 11.86 -0.45 3.78
C LEU A 101 12.95 -0.48 2.69
N ALA A 102 13.36 -1.69 2.31
CA ALA A 102 14.36 -1.90 1.26
C ALA A 102 13.84 -1.47 -0.13
N GLY A 103 14.67 -0.74 -0.88
CA GLY A 103 14.41 -0.16 -2.20
C GLY A 103 14.45 -1.15 -3.36
#